data_AF-A0A1I1CDM5-F1
#
_entry.id   AF-A0A1I1CDM5-F1
#
_cell.length_a   1.000
_cell.length_b   1.000
_cell.length_c   1.000
_cell.angle_alpha   90.00
_cell.angle_beta   90.00
_cell.angle_gamma   90.00
#
_symmetry.space_group_name_H-M   'P 1'
#
loop_
_entity.id
_entity.type
_entity.pdbx_description
1 polymer ?
#
loop_
_entity_poly.entity_id
_entity_poly.type
_entity_poly.pdbx_seq_one_letter_code
_entity_poly.pdbx_strand_id
1 'polypeptide(L)'
;MALWGIPGYILAFILNYTFNDFFNWNVYISYFIVSIVITSLNFFIVDQIVFKGDKQKSLKKRMIGYLSIVSSSKIGEWISYSFLIWITTLHYLVVQFIISFVFIFVKYFFLKKIHQ
;
A
#
# COMPACT_ATOMS: atom_id res chain seq x y z
N MET A 1 -11.92 -2.89 2.79
CA MET A 1 -10.60 -2.87 2.11
C MET A 1 -9.55 -2.08 2.90
N ALA A 2 -9.86 -0.86 3.38
CA ALA A 2 -8.91 -0.04 4.16
C ALA A 2 -8.38 -0.72 5.43
N LEU A 3 -9.24 -1.42 6.18
CA LEU A 3 -8.87 -2.11 7.43
C LEU A 3 -7.90 -3.28 7.21
N TRP A 4 -7.85 -3.86 6.01
CA TRP A 4 -6.97 -4.98 5.69
C TRP A 4 -5.51 -4.57 5.48
N GLY A 5 -5.21 -3.27 5.48
CA GLY A 5 -3.84 -2.75 5.54
C GLY A 5 -3.28 -2.67 6.97
N ILE A 6 -4.13 -2.76 8.01
CA ILE A 6 -3.71 -2.66 9.41
C ILE A 6 -2.78 -3.82 9.83
N PRO A 7 -3.06 -5.09 9.48
CA PRO A 7 -2.16 -6.19 9.81
C PRO A 7 -0.77 -6.00 9.20
N GLY A 8 -0.70 -5.54 7.96
CA GLY A 8 0.56 -5.21 7.29
C GLY A 8 1.31 -4.07 7.99
N TYR A 9 0.60 -3.04 8.46
CA TYR A 9 1.22 -1.92 9.19
C TYR A 9 1.80 -2.35 10.55
N ILE A 10 1.06 -3.14 11.32
CA ILE A 10 1.54 -3.67 12.61
C ILE A 10 2.78 -4.53 12.39
N LEU A 11 2.74 -5.43 11.41
CA LEU A 11 3.89 -6.27 11.08
C LEU A 11 5.09 -5.43 10.60
N ALA A 12 4.85 -4.37 9.83
CA ALA A 12 5.91 -3.46 9.38
C ALA A 12 6.63 -2.82 10.56
N PHE A 13 5.89 -2.38 11.56
CA PHE A 13 6.43 -1.77 12.76
C PHE A 13 7.31 -2.75 13.54
N ILE A 14 6.79 -3.97 13.78
CA ILE A 14 7.52 -5.02 14.50
C ILE A 14 8.81 -5.42 13.76
N LEU A 15 8.74 -5.59 12.44
CA LEU A 15 9.91 -5.99 11.65
C LEU A 15 10.95 -4.88 11.55
N ASN A 16 10.54 -3.61 11.41
CA ASN A 16 11.48 -2.50 11.42
C ASN A 16 12.19 -2.37 12.77
N TYR A 17 11.45 -2.47 13.88
CA TYR A 17 12.04 -2.48 15.22
C TYR A 17 13.05 -3.62 15.38
N THR A 18 12.67 -4.83 14.96
CA THR A 18 13.54 -6.01 15.04
C THR A 18 14.81 -5.85 14.18
N PHE A 19 14.70 -5.46 12.92
CA PHE A 19 15.88 -5.35 12.05
C PHE A 19 16.77 -4.16 12.38
N ASN A 20 16.17 -3.00 12.65
CA ASN A 20 16.94 -1.78 12.88
C ASN A 20 17.49 -1.72 14.30
N ASP A 21 16.65 -1.96 15.32
CA ASP A 21 17.05 -1.69 16.71
C ASP A 21 17.65 -2.92 17.39
N PHE A 22 17.12 -4.13 17.09
CA PHE A 22 17.65 -5.36 17.68
C PHE A 22 18.85 -5.92 16.89
N PHE A 23 18.75 -5.99 15.56
CA PHE A 23 19.83 -6.53 14.72
C PHE A 23 20.81 -5.47 14.20
N ASN A 24 20.57 -4.16 14.42
CA ASN A 24 21.41 -3.06 13.94
C ASN A 24 21.69 -3.12 12.43
N TRP A 25 20.73 -3.62 11.64
CA TRP A 25 20.86 -3.62 10.19
C TRP A 25 20.76 -2.21 9.63
N ASN A 26 21.38 -2.01 8.46
CA ASN A 26 21.25 -0.76 7.73
C ASN A 26 19.77 -0.42 7.49
N VAL A 27 19.37 0.79 7.91
CA VAL A 27 17.97 1.28 7.84
C VAL A 27 17.35 1.09 6.45
N TYR A 28 18.11 1.36 5.38
CA TYR A 28 17.61 1.25 4.01
C TYR A 28 17.36 -0.21 3.61
N ILE A 29 18.25 -1.12 4.01
CA ILE A 29 18.10 -2.56 3.77
C ILE A 29 16.90 -3.10 4.55
N SER A 30 16.79 -2.75 5.83
CA SER A 30 15.65 -3.11 6.68
C SER A 30 14.33 -2.65 6.06
N TYR A 31 14.24 -1.37 5.69
CA TYR A 31 13.04 -0.80 5.09
C TYR A 31 12.67 -1.48 3.77
N PHE A 32 13.66 -1.79 2.92
CA PHE A 32 13.43 -2.49 1.66
C PHE A 32 12.86 -3.89 1.86
N ILE A 33 13.47 -4.69 2.75
CA ILE A 33 13.02 -6.04 3.07
C ILE A 33 11.61 -6.02 3.66
N VAL A 34 11.37 -5.13 4.64
CA VAL A 34 10.05 -4.98 5.25
C VAL A 34 9.02 -4.60 4.20
N SER A 35 9.33 -3.64 3.33
CA SER A 35 8.41 -3.22 2.27
C SER A 35 8.03 -4.37 1.34
N ILE A 36 8.97 -5.25 0.98
CA ILE A 36 8.68 -6.44 0.17
C ILE A 36 7.75 -7.41 0.91
N VAL A 37 8.06 -7.72 2.17
CA VAL A 37 7.28 -8.65 2.99
C VAL A 37 5.85 -8.14 3.14
N ILE A 38 5.68 -6.88 3.50
CA ILE A 38 4.36 -6.27 3.72
C ILE A 38 3.57 -6.13 2.43
N THR A 39 4.21 -5.75 1.33
CA THR A 39 3.54 -5.65 0.04
C THR A 39 3.05 -7.03 -0.43
N SER A 40 3.84 -8.07 -0.21
CA SER A 40 3.49 -9.46 -0.53
C SER A 40 2.33 -9.96 0.33
N LEU A 41 2.39 -9.74 1.64
CA LEU A 41 1.33 -10.11 2.57
C LEU A 41 0.02 -9.39 2.24
N ASN A 42 0.08 -8.08 1.96
CA ASN A 42 -1.10 -7.31 1.56
C ASN A 42 -1.69 -7.81 0.23
N PHE A 43 -0.85 -8.21 -0.73
CA PHE A 43 -1.33 -8.85 -1.97
C PHE A 43 -2.13 -10.12 -1.67
N PHE A 44 -1.59 -11.03 -0.85
CA PHE A 44 -2.29 -12.27 -0.53
C PHE A 44 -3.59 -12.05 0.25
N ILE A 45 -3.61 -11.09 1.17
CA ILE A 45 -4.84 -10.69 1.87
C ILE A 45 -5.89 -10.19 0.86
N VAL A 46 -5.50 -9.30 -0.05
CA VAL A 46 -6.42 -8.77 -1.05
C VAL A 46 -6.91 -9.86 -2.02
N ASP A 47 -6.02 -10.71 -2.52
CA ASP A 47 -6.34 -11.79 -3.46
C ASP A 47 -7.22 -12.90 -2.84
N GLN A 48 -6.97 -13.26 -1.59
CA GLN A 48 -7.61 -14.41 -0.95
C GLN A 48 -8.83 -14.04 -0.09
N ILE A 49 -8.84 -12.84 0.50
CA ILE A 49 -9.89 -12.39 1.41
C ILE A 49 -10.81 -11.39 0.72
N VAL A 50 -10.26 -10.36 0.05
CA VAL A 50 -11.09 -9.28 -0.50
C VAL A 50 -11.74 -9.66 -1.83
N PHE A 51 -11.02 -10.32 -2.74
CA PHE A 51 -11.52 -10.75 -4.05
C PHE A 51 -11.69 -12.27 -4.15
N LYS A 52 -12.13 -12.90 -3.06
CA LYS A 52 -12.38 -14.35 -3.02
C LYS A 52 -13.44 -14.72 -4.06
N GLY A 53 -13.07 -15.54 -5.05
CA GLY A 53 -13.97 -16.02 -6.11
C GLY A 53 -13.86 -15.27 -7.44
N ASP A 54 -13.37 -14.03 -7.45
CA ASP A 54 -13.15 -13.24 -8.66
C ASP A 54 -11.72 -13.45 -9.16
N LYS A 55 -11.44 -14.60 -9.79
CA LYS A 55 -10.08 -14.98 -10.24
C LYS A 55 -10.03 -15.46 -11.68
N GLN A 56 -10.37 -14.60 -12.65
CA GLN A 56 -10.31 -14.99 -14.07
C GLN A 56 -8.87 -14.98 -14.62
N LYS A 57 -8.02 -14.06 -14.13
CA LYS A 57 -6.62 -13.92 -14.59
C LYS A 57 -5.67 -14.79 -13.79
N SER A 58 -4.52 -15.15 -14.38
CA SER A 58 -3.47 -15.92 -13.69
C SER A 58 -2.86 -15.16 -12.51
N LEU A 59 -2.38 -15.88 -11.48
CA LEU A 59 -1.78 -15.32 -10.27
C LEU A 59 -0.68 -14.29 -10.58
N LYS A 60 0.21 -14.60 -11.54
CA LYS A 60 1.30 -13.71 -11.96
C LYS A 60 0.77 -12.38 -12.51
N LYS A 61 -0.28 -12.39 -13.34
CA LYS A 61 -0.90 -11.17 -13.86
C LYS A 61 -1.54 -10.35 -12.74
N ARG A 62 -2.21 -11.00 -11.78
CA ARG A 62 -2.82 -10.32 -10.63
C ARG A 62 -1.77 -9.69 -9.72
N MET A 63 -0.64 -10.37 -9.49
CA MET A 63 0.46 -9.87 -8.66
C MET A 63 1.16 -8.67 -9.30
N ILE A 64 1.52 -8.75 -10.59
CA ILE A 64 2.11 -7.61 -11.33
C ILE A 64 1.13 -6.44 -11.38
N GLY A 65 -0.15 -6.72 -11.63
CA GLY A 65 -1.21 -5.72 -11.63
C GLY A 65 -1.37 -5.03 -10.29
N TYR A 66 -1.38 -5.80 -9.20
CA TYR A 66 -1.42 -5.28 -7.84
C TYR A 66 -0.24 -4.35 -7.55
N LEU A 67 0.99 -4.80 -7.86
CA LEU A 67 2.19 -3.99 -7.67
C LEU A 67 2.13 -2.69 -8.48
N SER A 68 1.70 -2.77 -9.74
CA SER A 68 1.54 -1.59 -10.60
C SER A 68 0.54 -0.59 -10.03
N ILE A 69 -0.62 -1.05 -9.56
CA ILE A 69 -1.64 -0.17 -8.96
C ILE A 69 -1.12 0.43 -7.65
N VAL A 70 -0.52 -0.36 -6.76
CA VAL A 70 -0.03 0.14 -5.46
C VAL A 70 1.07 1.18 -5.67
N SER A 71 2.04 0.89 -6.54
CA SER A 71 3.15 1.82 -6.82
C SER A 71 2.67 3.11 -7.50
N SER A 72 1.84 3.00 -8.54
CA SER A 72 1.29 4.18 -9.24
C SER A 72 0.40 5.01 -8.32
N SER A 73 -0.41 4.36 -7.48
CA SER A 73 -1.23 5.05 -6.47
C SER A 73 -0.38 5.77 -5.44
N LYS A 74 0.76 5.21 -5.03
CA LYS A 74 1.65 5.88 -4.07
C LYS A 74 2.30 7.12 -4.65
N ILE A 75 2.75 7.05 -5.90
CA ILE A 75 3.26 8.20 -6.64
C ILE A 75 2.15 9.25 -6.80
N GLY A 76 0.94 8.83 -7.18
CA GLY A 76 -0.22 9.72 -7.31
C GLY A 76 -0.63 10.39 -6.00
N GLU A 77 -0.63 9.66 -4.88
CA GLU A 77 -0.86 10.20 -3.53
C GLU A 77 0.14 11.30 -3.23
N TRP A 78 1.43 11.03 -3.45
CA TRP A 78 2.50 11.98 -3.14
C TRP A 78 2.41 13.25 -4.01
N ILE A 79 2.16 13.10 -5.31
CA ILE A 79 1.96 14.23 -6.22
C ILE A 79 0.75 15.06 -5.79
N SER A 80 -0.38 14.41 -5.53
CA SER A 80 -1.64 15.08 -5.18
C SER A 80 -1.54 15.79 -3.82
N TYR A 81 -0.89 15.15 -2.85
CA TYR A 81 -0.59 15.73 -1.55
C TYR A 81 0.29 16.97 -1.70
N SER A 82 1.42 16.84 -2.41
CA SER A 82 2.38 17.94 -2.58
C SER A 82 1.73 19.14 -3.29
N PHE A 83 0.92 18.86 -4.31
CA PHE A 83 0.19 19.90 -5.04
C PHE A 83 -0.87 20.59 -4.15
N LEU A 84 -1.67 19.83 -3.38
CA LEU A 84 -2.68 20.41 -2.50
C LEU A 84 -2.08 21.25 -1.37
N ILE A 85 -0.98 20.80 -0.77
CA ILE A 85 -0.26 21.57 0.25
C ILE A 85 0.29 22.87 -0.35
N TRP A 86 0.73 22.83 -1.61
CA TRP A 86 1.26 24.02 -2.27
C TRP A 86 0.19 25.07 -2.58
N ILE A 87 -1.04 24.65 -2.93
CA ILE A 87 -2.12 25.57 -3.31
C ILE A 87 -3.08 25.93 -2.18
N THR A 88 -3.07 25.19 -1.06
CA THR A 88 -4.00 25.41 0.06
C THR A 88 -3.25 25.72 1.35
N THR A 89 -3.89 26.45 2.25
CA THR A 89 -3.40 26.69 3.62
C THR A 89 -3.92 25.65 4.62
N LEU A 90 -4.52 24.56 4.12
CA LEU A 90 -5.09 23.51 4.96
C LEU A 90 -3.98 22.81 5.75
N HIS A 91 -4.31 22.40 6.97
CA HIS A 91 -3.38 21.66 7.81
C HIS A 91 -2.95 20.36 7.12
N TYR A 92 -1.65 20.06 7.12
CA TYR A 92 -1.08 18.98 6.31
C TYR A 92 -1.69 17.60 6.59
N LEU A 93 -2.04 17.32 7.85
CA LEU A 93 -2.73 16.10 8.24
C LEU A 93 -4.11 15.95 7.58
N VAL A 94 -4.84 17.05 7.42
CA VAL A 94 -6.17 17.03 6.77
C VAL A 94 -6.01 16.70 5.29
N VAL A 95 -5.04 17.32 4.62
CA VAL A 95 -4.73 17.04 3.21
C VAL A 95 -4.30 15.58 3.04
N GLN A 96 -3.42 15.07 3.90
CA GLN A 96 -3.00 13.67 3.88
C GLN A 96 -4.18 12.71 4.06
N PHE A 97 -5.09 13.02 4.97
CA PHE A 97 -6.28 12.21 5.22
C PHE A 97 -7.21 12.17 3.99
N ILE A 98 -7.51 13.33 3.42
CA ILE A 98 -8.36 13.45 2.21
C ILE A 98 -7.75 12.67 1.05
N ILE A 99 -6.46 12.88 0.76
CA ILE A 99 -5.76 12.19 -0.33
C ILE A 99 -5.73 10.69 -0.10
N SER A 100 -5.39 10.23 1.12
CA SER A 100 -5.39 8.80 1.44
C SER A 100 -6.77 8.19 1.26
N PHE A 101 -7.83 8.88 1.68
CA PHE A 101 -9.21 8.41 1.52
C PHE A 101 -9.59 8.27 0.05
N VAL A 102 -9.32 9.28 -0.78
CA VAL A 102 -9.59 9.25 -2.23
C VAL A 102 -8.85 8.07 -2.88
N PHE A 103 -7.55 7.93 -2.61
CA PHE A 103 -6.74 6.89 -3.23
C PHE A 103 -7.08 5.48 -2.76
N ILE A 104 -7.67 5.29 -1.58
CA ILE A 104 -8.24 3.99 -1.16
C ILE A 104 -9.34 3.55 -2.13
N PHE A 105 -10.25 4.44 -2.53
CA PHE A 105 -11.31 4.09 -3.49
C PHE A 105 -10.73 3.82 -4.88
N VAL A 106 -9.84 4.70 -5.34
CA VAL A 106 -9.16 4.54 -6.64
C VAL A 106 -8.48 3.18 -6.72
N LYS A 107 -7.71 2.80 -5.69
CA LYS A 107 -7.06 1.49 -5.60
C LYS A 107 -8.08 0.34 -5.67
N TYR A 108 -9.18 0.42 -4.92
CA TYR A 108 -10.21 -0.62 -4.94
C TYR A 108 -10.77 -0.85 -6.36
N PHE A 109 -11.13 0.22 -7.06
CA PHE A 109 -11.69 0.13 -8.42
C PHE A 109 -10.73 -0.51 -9.41
N PHE A 110 -9.46 -0.09 -9.40
CA PHE A 110 -8.45 -0.68 -10.28
C PHE A 110 -8.14 -2.13 -9.90
N LEU A 111 -8.03 -2.44 -8.61
CA LEU A 111 -7.75 -3.81 -8.15
C LEU A 111 -8.87 -4.76 -8.52
N LYS A 112 -10.13 -4.31 -8.45
CA LYS A 112 -11.29 -5.10 -8.90
C LYS A 112 -11.19 -5.45 -10.38
N LYS A 113 -10.81 -4.49 -11.25
CA LYS A 113 -10.58 -4.73 -12.69
C LYS A 113 -9.44 -5.70 -13.00
N ILE A 114 -8.49 -5.88 -12.08
CA ILE A 114 -7.38 -6.83 -12.26
C ILE A 114 -7.77 -8.24 -11.84
N HIS A 115 -8.69 -8.37 -10.87
CA HIS A 115 -9.15 -9.67 -10.36
C HIS A 115 -10.29 -10.26 -11.20
N GLN A 116 -11.17 -9.40 -11.72
CA GLN A 116 -12.06 -9.71 -12.85
C GLN A 116 -11.24 -9.97 -14.12
#